data_AF-A0A7L2KWE2-F1
#
_entry.id   AF-A0A7L2KWE2-F1
#
_cell.length_a   1.000
_cell.length_b   1.000
_cell.length_c   1.000
_cell.angle_alpha   90.00
_cell.angle_beta   90.00
_cell.angle_gamma   90.00
#
_symmetry.space_group_name_H-M   'P 1'
#
loop_
_entity.id
_entity.type
_entity.pdbx_description
1 polymer ?
#
loop_
_entity_poly.entity_id
_entity_poly.type
_entity_poly.pdbx_seq_one_letter_code
_entity_poly.pdbx_strand_id
1 'polypeptide(L)'
;MLILKCPAQLQLLEETLWRSLPATLPVLGTVMTVARGNPASHEVLVDSWPHFRIVLTRLRPEEHRDPKDYYINQLSVFYRDKGALQALLEGTEAVTQERAFQIMGMQDGLDEAVQEVASARGMKVE
;
A
#
# COMPACT_ATOMS: atom_id res chain seq x y z
N MET A 1 -2.18 7.09 -8.53
CA MET A 1 -2.80 7.03 -7.19
C MET A 1 -2.78 8.41 -6.53
N LEU A 2 -3.70 8.66 -5.60
CA LEU A 2 -3.83 9.90 -4.84
C LEU A 2 -3.22 9.73 -3.45
N ILE A 3 -2.39 10.67 -3.00
CA ILE A 3 -1.86 10.68 -1.63
C ILE A 3 -2.82 11.49 -0.75
N LEU A 4 -3.38 10.86 0.29
CA LEU A 4 -4.25 11.53 1.24
C LEU A 4 -3.42 12.28 2.29
N LYS A 5 -3.60 13.60 2.35
CA LYS A 5 -2.95 14.48 3.33
C LYS A 5 -3.95 15.25 4.20
N CYS A 6 -5.21 15.36 3.77
CA CYS A 6 -6.23 16.10 4.49
C CYS A 6 -6.63 15.32 5.77
N PRO A 7 -6.57 15.94 6.96
CA PRO A 7 -6.94 15.28 8.21
C PRO A 7 -8.35 14.67 8.20
N ALA A 8 -9.34 15.39 7.64
CA ALA A 8 -10.71 14.90 7.55
C ALA A 8 -10.85 13.67 6.64
N GLN A 9 -10.07 13.60 5.54
CA GLN A 9 -10.05 12.42 4.66
C GLN A 9 -9.41 11.23 5.36
N LEU A 10 -8.28 11.45 6.05
CA LEU A 10 -7.58 10.40 6.79
C LEU A 10 -8.44 9.85 7.94
N GLN A 11 -9.17 10.71 8.66
CA GLN A 11 -10.09 10.28 9.72
C GLN A 11 -11.24 9.44 9.16
N LEU A 12 -11.87 9.87 8.05
CA LEU A 12 -12.93 9.10 7.42
C LEU A 12 -12.42 7.74 6.90
N LEU A 13 -11.20 7.72 6.36
CA LEU A 13 -10.55 6.49 5.95
C LEU A 13 -10.29 5.56 7.14
N GLU A 14 -9.74 6.08 8.24
CA GLU A 14 -9.52 5.35 9.49
C GLU A 14 -10.82 4.68 9.97
N GLU A 15 -11.92 5.43 10.07
CA GLU A 15 -13.23 4.89 10.49
C GLU A 15 -13.75 3.81 9.54
N THR A 16 -13.56 4.00 8.23
CA THR A 16 -13.97 3.02 7.22
C THR A 16 -13.17 1.73 7.34
N LEU A 17 -11.85 1.84 7.54
CA LEU A 17 -10.95 0.70 7.68
C LEU A 17 -11.24 -0.08 8.96
N TRP A 18 -11.50 0.61 10.08
CA TRP A 18 -11.87 -0.01 11.36
C TRP A 18 -13.05 -0.97 11.25
N ARG A 19 -14.06 -0.65 10.42
CA ARG A 19 -15.25 -1.49 10.23
C ARG A 19 -14.98 -2.78 9.47
N SER A 20 -13.83 -2.88 8.80
CA SER A 20 -13.47 -4.02 7.93
C SER A 20 -12.33 -4.87 8.52
N LEU A 21 -12.10 -4.76 9.83
CA LEU A 21 -11.16 -5.62 10.54
C LEU A 21 -11.62 -7.09 10.50
N PRO A 22 -10.69 -8.07 10.43
CA PRO A 22 -9.23 -7.90 10.51
C PRO A 22 -8.55 -7.53 9.17
N ALA A 23 -9.26 -7.57 8.03
CA ALA A 23 -8.65 -7.45 6.70
C ALA A 23 -7.86 -6.14 6.48
N THR A 24 -8.20 -5.08 7.19
CA THR A 24 -7.56 -3.76 7.08
C THR A 24 -6.39 -3.55 8.04
N LEU A 25 -6.09 -4.51 8.93
CA LEU A 25 -5.01 -4.40 9.91
C LEU A 25 -3.66 -3.94 9.31
N PRO A 26 -3.20 -4.46 8.15
CA PRO A 26 -1.92 -4.08 7.58
C PRO A 26 -1.76 -2.58 7.30
N VAL A 27 -2.85 -1.89 6.95
CA VAL A 27 -2.82 -0.47 6.57
C VAL A 27 -3.30 0.46 7.69
N LEU A 28 -4.15 -0.05 8.60
CA LEU A 28 -4.85 0.77 9.59
C LEU A 28 -3.89 1.50 10.53
N GLY A 29 -2.87 0.82 11.05
CA GLY A 29 -1.90 1.42 11.97
C GLY A 29 -1.14 2.60 11.34
N THR A 30 -0.77 2.48 10.06
CA THR A 30 -0.11 3.56 9.34
C THR A 30 -1.06 4.70 9.04
N VAL A 31 -2.31 4.44 8.62
CA VAL A 31 -3.33 5.49 8.45
C VAL A 31 -3.54 6.26 9.75
N MET A 32 -3.63 5.55 10.88
CA MET A 32 -3.76 6.15 12.21
C MET A 32 -2.56 7.06 12.54
N THR A 33 -1.35 6.60 12.25
CA THR A 33 -0.11 7.35 12.50
C THR A 33 -0.05 8.61 11.64
N VAL A 34 -0.42 8.51 10.37
CA VAL A 34 -0.42 9.64 9.44
C VAL A 34 -1.48 10.68 9.84
N ALA A 35 -2.68 10.23 10.22
CA ALA A 35 -3.76 11.09 10.72
C ALA A 35 -3.37 11.88 11.98
N ARG A 36 -2.40 11.37 12.76
CA ARG A 36 -1.94 11.93 14.04
C ARG A 36 -0.61 12.68 13.94
N GLY A 37 -0.20 13.11 12.73
CA GLY A 37 0.95 14.00 12.54
C GLY A 37 2.17 13.38 11.85
N ASN A 38 2.15 12.08 11.56
CA ASN A 38 3.10 11.41 10.66
C ASN A 38 4.61 11.64 10.96
N PRO A 39 5.11 11.32 12.17
CA PRO A 39 6.51 11.56 12.53
C PRO A 39 7.52 10.75 11.69
N ALA A 40 7.08 9.65 11.10
CA ALA A 40 7.91 8.73 10.33
C ALA A 40 7.72 8.86 8.81
N SER A 41 7.24 10.00 8.31
CA SER A 41 7.16 10.30 6.87
C SER A 41 6.48 9.22 6.02
N HIS A 42 5.42 8.59 6.51
CA HIS A 42 4.66 7.61 5.74
C HIS A 42 3.68 8.29 4.77
N GLU A 43 3.37 7.61 3.68
CA GLU A 43 2.34 8.01 2.73
C GLU A 43 1.15 7.05 2.81
N VAL A 44 -0.06 7.61 2.73
CA VAL A 44 -1.31 6.87 2.53
C VAL A 44 -1.80 7.18 1.13
N LEU A 45 -1.86 6.17 0.28
CA LEU A 45 -2.27 6.29 -1.12
C LEU A 45 -3.57 5.53 -1.35
N VAL A 46 -4.43 6.09 -2.19
CA VAL A 46 -5.67 5.46 -2.67
C VAL A 46 -5.78 5.55 -4.19
N ASP A 47 -6.50 4.64 -4.82
CA ASP A 47 -6.75 4.71 -6.26
C ASP A 47 -7.78 5.81 -6.62
N SER A 48 -8.76 6.04 -5.75
CA SER A 48 -9.78 7.08 -5.88
C SER A 48 -10.27 7.54 -4.51
N TRP A 49 -10.98 8.66 -4.45
CA TRP A 49 -11.58 9.19 -3.23
C TRP A 49 -12.94 9.83 -3.51
N PRO A 50 -13.98 9.66 -2.66
CA PRO A 50 -14.01 8.88 -1.42
C PRO A 50 -14.23 7.37 -1.62
N HIS A 51 -14.63 6.94 -2.81
CA HIS A 51 -14.94 5.55 -3.11
C HIS A 51 -13.72 4.77 -3.61
N PHE A 52 -12.76 4.55 -2.71
CA PHE A 52 -11.53 3.81 -3.00
C PHE A 52 -11.78 2.30 -3.14
N ARG A 53 -10.94 1.66 -3.96
CA ARG A 53 -10.78 0.20 -4.03
C ARG A 53 -9.44 -0.22 -3.45
N ILE A 54 -8.43 0.64 -3.49
CA ILE A 54 -7.09 0.39 -2.95
C ILE A 54 -6.77 1.38 -1.83
N VAL A 55 -6.14 0.87 -0.78
CA VAL A 55 -5.34 1.63 0.17
C VAL A 55 -3.96 1.01 0.19
N LEU A 56 -2.94 1.81 -0.13
CA LEU A 56 -1.54 1.45 -0.01
C LEU A 56 -0.89 2.36 1.01
N THR A 57 -0.12 1.81 1.94
CA THR A 57 0.70 2.59 2.84
C THR A 57 2.16 2.19 2.71
N ARG A 58 3.05 3.18 2.74
CA ARG A 58 4.49 2.98 2.59
C ARG A 58 5.27 4.08 3.30
N LEU A 59 6.54 3.86 3.57
CA LEU A 59 7.46 4.95 3.86
C LEU A 59 7.67 5.78 2.59
N ARG A 60 7.79 7.10 2.74
CA ARG A 60 8.00 8.01 1.62
C ARG A 60 9.31 7.67 0.88
N PRO A 61 9.30 7.44 -0.45
CA PRO A 61 10.47 6.94 -1.19
C PRO A 61 11.76 7.74 -1.02
N GLU A 62 11.67 9.07 -0.85
CA GLU A 62 12.83 9.94 -0.66
C GLU A 62 13.58 9.68 0.66
N GLU A 63 12.93 9.09 1.66
CA GLU A 63 13.56 8.75 2.94
C GLU A 63 14.47 7.51 2.84
N HIS A 64 14.39 6.75 1.73
CA HIS A 64 15.12 5.50 1.55
C HIS A 64 16.40 5.71 0.72
N ARG A 65 17.56 5.48 1.33
CA ARG A 65 18.85 5.62 0.65
C ARG A 65 19.30 4.39 -0.12
N ASP A 66 18.93 3.19 0.33
CA ASP A 66 19.32 1.93 -0.33
C ASP A 66 18.14 1.35 -1.14
N PRO A 67 18.26 1.19 -2.47
CA PRO A 67 17.23 0.57 -3.30
C PRO A 67 17.08 -0.95 -3.10
N LYS A 68 18.04 -1.62 -2.43
CA LYS A 68 18.01 -3.07 -2.18
C LYS A 68 17.43 -3.46 -0.82
N ASP A 69 17.21 -2.48 0.05
CA ASP A 69 16.65 -2.71 1.38
C ASP A 69 15.13 -2.91 1.31
N TYR A 70 14.72 -4.16 1.08
CA TYR A 70 13.32 -4.54 1.02
C TYR A 70 12.62 -4.47 2.39
N TYR A 71 13.38 -4.48 3.49
CA TYR A 71 12.82 -4.44 4.85
C TYR A 71 12.31 -3.04 5.17
N ILE A 72 13.09 -2.02 4.81
CA ILE A 72 12.64 -0.62 4.93
C ILE A 72 11.58 -0.30 3.88
N ASN A 73 11.70 -0.84 2.65
CA ASN A 73 10.73 -0.66 1.58
C ASN A 73 9.50 -1.58 1.73
N GLN A 74 8.85 -1.51 2.89
CA GLN A 74 7.63 -2.24 3.15
C GLN A 74 6.41 -1.49 2.61
N LEU A 75 5.62 -2.18 1.80
CA LEU A 75 4.32 -1.77 1.31
C LEU A 75 3.25 -2.56 2.08
N SER A 76 2.25 -1.87 2.62
CA SER A 76 1.06 -2.54 3.15
C SER A 76 -0.15 -2.17 2.32
N VAL A 77 -0.97 -3.15 1.97
CA VAL A 77 -2.08 -2.97 1.04
C VAL A 77 -3.39 -3.51 1.61
N PHE A 78 -4.46 -2.78 1.34
CA PHE A 78 -5.83 -3.24 1.41
C PHE A 78 -6.50 -2.99 0.06
N TYR A 79 -7.18 -4.00 -0.48
CA TYR A 79 -7.90 -3.94 -1.73
C TYR A 79 -9.31 -4.53 -1.61
N ARG A 80 -10.26 -3.95 -2.36
CA ARG A 80 -11.65 -4.42 -2.41
C ARG A 80 -11.92 -5.36 -3.59
N ASP A 81 -11.09 -5.30 -4.64
CA ASP A 81 -11.18 -6.17 -5.80
C ASP A 81 -9.79 -6.59 -6.30
N LYS A 82 -9.69 -7.83 -6.80
CA LYS A 82 -8.43 -8.39 -7.31
C LYS A 82 -7.92 -7.67 -8.55
N GLY A 83 -8.81 -7.14 -9.38
CA GLY A 83 -8.44 -6.39 -10.59
C GLY A 83 -7.70 -5.10 -10.24
N ALA A 84 -8.12 -4.39 -9.19
CA ALA A 84 -7.42 -3.20 -8.71
C ALA A 84 -6.07 -3.55 -8.07
N LEU A 85 -5.94 -4.71 -7.41
CA LEU A 85 -4.64 -5.19 -6.93
C LEU A 85 -3.68 -5.47 -8.10
N GLN A 86 -4.13 -6.20 -9.13
CA GLN A 86 -3.34 -6.45 -10.33
C GLN A 86 -2.93 -5.14 -11.00
N ALA A 87 -3.87 -4.21 -11.21
CA ALA A 87 -3.57 -2.89 -11.78
C ALA A 87 -2.57 -2.07 -10.94
N LEU A 88 -2.65 -2.16 -9.61
CA LEU A 88 -1.68 -1.52 -8.71
C LEU A 88 -0.27 -2.06 -8.98
N LEU A 89 -0.11 -3.39 -8.97
CA LEU A 89 1.17 -4.08 -9.15
C LEU A 89 1.74 -3.89 -10.57
N GLU A 90 0.88 -3.87 -11.59
CA GLU A 90 1.26 -3.69 -12.99
C GLU A 90 1.56 -2.23 -13.37
N GLY A 91 0.87 -1.27 -12.78
CA GLY A 91 0.74 0.07 -13.37
C GLY A 91 1.33 1.23 -12.60
N THR A 92 1.77 1.04 -11.35
CA THR A 92 2.02 2.20 -10.47
C THR A 92 3.48 2.39 -10.13
N GLU A 93 4.01 3.60 -10.35
CA GLU A 93 5.28 4.08 -9.75
C GLU A 93 5.31 3.94 -8.22
N ALA A 94 4.12 3.82 -7.60
CA ALA A 94 3.98 3.58 -6.17
C ALA A 94 4.62 2.24 -5.72
N VAL A 95 4.67 1.26 -6.63
CA VAL A 95 5.39 0.01 -6.50
C VAL A 95 6.62 0.15 -7.40
N THR A 96 7.64 0.84 -6.90
CA THR A 96 8.79 1.29 -7.69
C THR A 96 9.50 0.09 -8.33
N GLN A 97 9.60 0.08 -9.65
CA GLN A 97 10.18 -1.04 -10.42
C GLN A 97 11.69 -1.26 -10.17
N GLU A 98 12.38 -0.24 -9.66
CA GLU A 98 13.84 -0.23 -9.48
C GLU A 98 14.29 -0.59 -8.06
N ARG A 99 13.36 -0.89 -7.15
CA ARG A 99 13.66 -1.16 -5.74
C ARG A 99 13.10 -2.50 -5.29
N ALA A 100 13.88 -3.21 -4.50
CA ALA A 100 13.37 -4.38 -3.79
C ALA A 100 12.37 -3.90 -2.72
N PHE A 101 11.25 -4.61 -2.54
CA PHE A 101 10.22 -4.27 -1.57
C PHE A 101 9.59 -5.52 -0.97
N GLN A 102 8.99 -5.37 0.21
CA GLN A 102 8.06 -6.35 0.76
C GLN A 102 6.64 -5.83 0.62
N ILE A 103 5.69 -6.70 0.31
CA ILE A 103 4.27 -6.35 0.29
C ILE A 103 3.51 -7.18 1.33
N MET A 104 2.68 -6.53 2.12
CA MET A 104 1.89 -7.15 3.17
C MET A 104 0.40 -6.82 3.00
N GLY A 105 -0.44 -7.83 3.03
CA GLY A 105 -1.89 -7.72 3.01
C GLY A 105 -2.52 -8.93 3.69
N MET A 106 -3.80 -8.84 4.05
CA MET A 106 -4.52 -9.94 4.72
C MET A 106 -5.58 -10.59 3.84
N GLN A 107 -5.83 -10.06 2.65
CA GLN A 107 -6.85 -10.58 1.74
C GLN A 107 -6.31 -11.67 0.82
N ASP A 108 -7.18 -12.63 0.49
CA ASP A 108 -6.91 -13.72 -0.44
C ASP A 108 -6.62 -13.23 -1.86
N GLY A 109 -5.69 -13.87 -2.55
CA GLY A 109 -5.31 -13.49 -3.91
C GLY A 109 -4.05 -12.63 -4.01
N LEU A 110 -3.46 -12.23 -2.86
CA LEU A 110 -2.25 -11.41 -2.87
C LEU A 110 -1.06 -12.18 -3.45
N ASP A 111 -0.83 -13.40 -2.97
CA ASP A 111 0.31 -14.22 -3.39
C ASP A 111 0.22 -14.57 -4.88
N GLU A 112 -0.98 -14.96 -5.35
CA GLU A 112 -1.20 -15.26 -6.76
C GLU A 112 -0.97 -14.03 -7.65
N ALA A 113 -1.48 -12.85 -7.26
CA ALA A 113 -1.30 -11.62 -8.02
C ALA A 113 0.17 -11.16 -8.04
N VAL A 114 0.89 -11.29 -6.91
CA VAL A 114 2.32 -10.99 -6.83
C VAL A 114 3.12 -11.94 -7.71
N GLN A 115 2.82 -13.24 -7.67
CA GLN A 115 3.50 -14.26 -8.47
C GLN A 115 3.25 -14.06 -9.96
N GLU A 116 2.03 -13.71 -10.36
CA GLU A 116 1.65 -13.45 -11.75
C GLU A 116 2.43 -12.24 -12.30
N VAL A 117 2.42 -11.12 -11.58
CA VAL A 117 3.14 -9.91 -11.99
C VAL A 117 4.65 -10.11 -11.98
N ALA A 118 5.18 -10.82 -10.98
CA ALA A 118 6.60 -11.13 -10.93
C ALA A 118 7.03 -12.01 -12.10
N SER A 119 6.25 -13.04 -12.43
CA SER A 119 6.49 -13.92 -13.57
C SER A 119 6.45 -13.15 -14.89
N ALA A 120 5.45 -12.28 -15.07
CA ALA A 120 5.33 -11.43 -16.26
C ALA A 120 6.51 -10.44 -16.42
N ARG A 121 7.16 -10.06 -15.31
CA ARG A 121 8.29 -9.11 -15.29
C ARG A 121 9.66 -9.78 -15.15
N GLY A 122 9.74 -11.11 -15.06
CA GLY A 122 10.98 -11.82 -14.79
C GLY A 122 11.61 -11.49 -13.43
N MET A 123 10.80 -11.07 -12.46
CA MET A 123 11.23 -10.80 -11.08
C MET A 123 11.20 -12.09 -10.26
N LYS A 124 12.09 -12.18 -9.27
CA LYS A 124 12.11 -13.28 -8.31
C LYS A 124 11.25 -12.91 -7.09
N VAL A 125 10.30 -13.77 -6.73
CA VAL A 125 9.57 -13.72 -5.45
C VAL A 125 10.26 -14.67 -4.48
N GLU A 126 10.44 -14.24 -3.23
CA GLU A 126 11.06 -15.04 -2.16
C GLU A 126 10.08 -15.24 -1.00
#